data_AF-A0A167G711-F1
#
_entry.id   AF-A0A167G711-F1
#
_cell.length_a   1.000
_cell.length_b   1.000
_cell.length_c   1.000
_cell.angle_alpha   90.00
_cell.angle_beta   90.00
_cell.angle_gamma   90.00
#
_symmetry.space_group_name_H-M   'P 1'
#
loop_
_entity.id
_entity.type
_entity.pdbx_description
1 polymer ?
#
loop_
_entity_poly.entity_id
_entity_poly.type
_entity_poly.pdbx_seq_one_letter_code
_entity_poly.pdbx_strand_id
1 'polypeptide(L)'
;MKKRFTDEQIIGLLREAEAGVMSIKALCKRHNLTEQTFFRWRNKFGGMDVPDARRLKDLESENSRLKRLVAEQMLVIDGMKEIVGKK
;
A
#
# COMPACT_ATOMS: atom_id res chain seq x y z
N MET A 1 14.53 -4.90 4.79
CA MET A 1 14.78 -5.03 3.34
C MET A 1 14.42 -3.74 2.64
N LYS A 2 15.36 -3.10 1.93
CA LYS A 2 15.08 -1.89 1.14
C LYS A 2 14.32 -2.31 -0.13
N LYS A 3 13.14 -1.73 -0.39
CA LYS A 3 12.43 -1.97 -1.65
C LYS A 3 13.31 -1.50 -2.81
N ARG A 4 13.45 -2.31 -3.86
CA ARG A 4 14.22 -1.97 -5.07
C ARG A 4 13.57 -0.86 -5.89
N PHE A 5 12.24 -0.79 -5.87
CA PHE A 5 11.44 0.22 -6.57
C PHE A 5 10.53 0.94 -5.55
N THR A 6 10.44 2.26 -5.71
CA THR A 6 9.45 3.09 -5.01
C THR A 6 8.07 2.93 -5.66
N ASP A 7 7.01 3.24 -4.92
CA ASP A 7 5.65 3.10 -5.44
C ASP A 7 5.45 4.11 -6.62
N GLU A 8 6.10 5.28 -6.58
CA GLU A 8 6.13 6.24 -7.68
C GLU A 8 6.81 5.70 -8.95
N GLN A 9 7.95 5.01 -8.81
CA GLN A 9 8.62 4.37 -9.94
C GLN A 9 7.78 3.25 -10.55
N ILE A 10 7.07 2.49 -9.73
CA ILE A 10 6.16 1.43 -10.18
C ILE A 10 5.04 2.04 -11.02
N ILE A 11 4.39 3.09 -10.53
CA ILE A 11 3.30 3.78 -11.25
C ILE A 11 3.80 4.37 -12.57
N GLY A 12 4.99 4.98 -12.57
CA GLY A 12 5.62 5.48 -13.79
C GLY A 12 5.81 4.38 -14.85
N LEU A 13 6.30 3.21 -14.44
CA LEU A 13 6.48 2.05 -15.35
C LEU A 13 5.15 1.51 -15.88
N LEU A 14 4.10 1.48 -15.06
CA LEU A 14 2.77 1.05 -15.50
C LEU A 14 2.20 2.01 -16.54
N ARG A 15 2.38 3.32 -16.36
CA ARG A 15 1.97 4.33 -17.34
C ARG A 15 2.74 4.23 -18.65
N GLU A 16 4.05 3.97 -18.61
CA GLU A 16 4.86 3.74 -19.81
C GLU A 16 4.34 2.53 -20.61
N ALA A 17 3.91 1.47 -19.91
CA ALA A 17 3.28 0.32 -20.55
C ALA A 17 1.88 0.64 -21.13
N GLU A 18 1.08 1.45 -20.43
CA GLU A 18 -0.25 1.89 -20.89
C GLU A 18 -0.17 2.82 -22.11
N ALA A 19 0.87 3.64 -22.22
CA ALA A 19 1.14 4.47 -23.39
C ALA A 19 1.48 3.67 -24.66
N GLY A 20 1.75 2.36 -24.53
CA GLY A 20 1.91 1.45 -25.66
C GLY A 20 3.18 1.64 -26.50
N VAL A 21 4.15 2.41 -26.01
CA VAL A 21 5.40 2.71 -26.74
C VAL A 21 6.28 1.46 -26.94
N MET A 22 6.17 0.47 -26.05
CA MET A 22 6.84 -0.83 -26.21
C MET A 22 6.05 -1.97 -25.57
N SER A 23 6.37 -3.21 -25.95
CA SER A 23 5.76 -4.39 -25.34
C SER A 23 6.15 -4.54 -23.87
N ILE A 24 5.25 -5.09 -23.06
CA ILE A 24 5.50 -5.38 -21.62
C ILE A 24 6.78 -6.20 -21.45
N LYS A 25 7.03 -7.17 -22.34
CA LYS A 25 8.25 -8.00 -22.34
C LYS A 25 9.52 -7.18 -22.55
N ALA A 26 9.51 -6.23 -23.48
CA ALA A 26 10.65 -5.34 -23.73
C ALA A 26 10.88 -4.37 -22.57
N LEU A 27 9.81 -3.81 -22.00
CA LEU A 27 9.85 -2.95 -20.82
C LEU A 27 10.44 -3.70 -19.62
N CYS A 28 9.94 -4.91 -19.35
CA CYS A 28 10.44 -5.75 -18.26
C CYS A 28 11.93 -6.05 -18.41
N LYS A 29 12.40 -6.37 -19.63
CA LYS A 29 13.82 -6.60 -19.92
C LYS A 29 14.66 -5.34 -19.67
N ARG A 30 14.20 -4.17 -20.10
CA ARG A 30 14.89 -2.88 -19.92
C ARG A 30 15.08 -2.53 -18.44
N HIS A 31 14.06 -2.75 -17.62
CA HIS A 31 14.09 -2.43 -16.18
C HIS A 31 14.55 -3.59 -15.31
N ASN A 32 15.01 -4.69 -15.92
CA ASN A 32 15.46 -5.91 -15.24
C ASN A 32 14.40 -6.40 -14.22
N LEU A 33 13.17 -6.47 -14.71
CA LEU A 33 11.93 -6.87 -14.03
C LEU A 33 11.40 -8.16 -14.68
N THR A 34 10.69 -8.99 -13.91
CA THR A 34 9.93 -10.10 -14.48
C THR A 34 8.52 -9.66 -14.85
N GLU A 35 7.94 -10.22 -15.92
CA GLU A 35 6.56 -9.94 -16.31
C GLU A 35 5.57 -10.26 -15.19
N GLN A 36 5.84 -11.30 -14.40
CA GLN A 36 5.06 -11.63 -13.20
C GLN A 36 5.02 -10.48 -12.19
N THR A 37 6.17 -9.82 -11.96
CA THR A 37 6.23 -8.67 -11.04
C THR A 37 5.45 -7.49 -11.61
N PHE A 38 5.57 -7.25 -12.92
CA PHE A 38 4.80 -6.22 -13.61
C PHE A 38 3.29 -6.42 -13.42
N PHE A 39 2.76 -7.62 -13.68
CA PHE A 39 1.32 -7.87 -13.52
C PHE A 39 0.85 -7.77 -12.05
N ARG A 40 1.69 -8.18 -11.09
CA ARG A 40 1.39 -7.95 -9.66
C ARG A 40 1.29 -6.48 -9.31
N TRP A 41 2.17 -5.65 -9.87
CA TRP A 41 2.10 -4.21 -9.72
C TRP A 41 0.88 -3.63 -10.42
N ARG A 42 0.55 -4.09 -11.64
CA ARG A 42 -0.63 -3.64 -12.37
C ARG A 42 -1.93 -3.95 -11.61
N ASN A 43 -2.01 -5.09 -10.95
CA ASN A 43 -3.18 -5.42 -10.12
C ASN A 43 -3.28 -4.54 -8.86
N LYS A 44 -2.16 -4.04 -8.33
CA LYS A 44 -2.11 -3.24 -7.11
C LYS A 44 -2.23 -1.73 -7.37
N PHE A 45 -1.62 -1.25 -8.43
CA PHE A 45 -1.42 0.17 -8.73
C PHE A 45 -1.95 0.59 -10.11
N GLY A 46 -2.47 -0.35 -10.91
CA GLY A 46 -3.04 -0.02 -12.21
C GLY A 46 -4.24 0.92 -12.07
N GLY A 47 -4.32 1.93 -12.93
CA GLY A 47 -5.35 2.97 -12.86
C GLY A 47 -5.20 3.93 -11.67
N MET A 48 -4.10 3.88 -10.93
CA MET A 48 -3.81 4.78 -9.80
C MET A 48 -2.78 5.83 -10.20
N ASP A 49 -3.05 7.10 -9.89
CA ASP A 49 -2.07 8.16 -10.07
C ASP A 49 -1.12 8.25 -8.86
N VAL A 50 0.06 8.86 -9.05
CA VAL A 50 1.04 9.05 -7.97
C VAL A 50 0.45 9.73 -6.71
N PRO A 51 -0.38 10.78 -6.84
CA PRO A 51 -1.07 11.37 -5.69
C PRO A 51 -2.02 10.39 -4.98
N ASP A 52 -2.71 9.53 -5.74
CA ASP A 52 -3.64 8.54 -5.18
C ASP A 52 -2.88 7.48 -4.36
N ALA A 53 -1.72 7.03 -4.85
CA ALA A 53 -0.88 6.08 -4.14
C ALA A 53 -0.33 6.65 -2.83
N ARG A 54 0.07 7.93 -2.84
CA ARG A 54 0.51 8.63 -1.64
C ARG A 54 -0.62 8.76 -0.63
N ARG A 55 -1.79 9.22 -1.08
CA ARG A 55 -2.98 9.35 -0.25
C ARG A 55 -3.40 8.00 0.35
N LEU A 56 -3.36 6.92 -0.42
CA LEU A 56 -3.67 5.58 0.06
C LEU A 56 -2.73 5.17 1.20
N LYS A 57 -1.42 5.38 1.04
CA LYS A 57 -0.43 5.06 2.07
C LYS A 57 -0.65 5.86 3.36
N ASP A 58 -0.96 7.14 3.24
CA ASP A 58 -1.23 8.00 4.39
C ASP A 58 -2.49 7.54 5.13
N LEU A 59 -3.55 7.19 4.40
CA LEU A 59 -4.78 6.61 4.95
C LEU A 59 -4.55 5.26 5.62
N GLU A 60 -3.73 4.37 5.04
CA GLU A 60 -3.39 3.08 5.65
C GLU A 60 -2.62 3.25 6.97
N SER A 61 -1.69 4.20 7.01
CA SER A 61 -0.93 4.54 8.22
C SER A 61 -1.84 5.09 9.31
N GLU A 62 -2.72 6.03 8.96
CA GLU A 62 -3.66 6.62 9.90
C GLU A 62 -4.68 5.60 10.40
N ASN A 63 -5.22 4.74 9.53
CA ASN A 63 -6.13 3.67 9.92
C ASN A 63 -5.48 2.70 10.92
N SER A 64 -4.21 2.36 10.70
CA SER A 64 -3.43 1.52 11.61
C SER A 64 -3.23 2.18 12.98
N ARG A 65 -2.94 3.49 13.00
CA ARG A 65 -2.81 4.28 14.22
C ARG A 65 -4.12 4.34 14.99
N LEU A 66 -5.23 4.61 14.30
CA LEU A 66 -6.56 4.70 14.90
C LEU A 66 -7.01 3.35 15.48
N LYS A 67 -6.80 2.24 14.75
CA LYS A 67 -7.11 0.89 15.25
C LYS A 67 -6.37 0.58 16.56
N ARG A 68 -5.09 0.95 16.64
CA ARG A 68 -4.29 0.76 17.87
C ARG A 68 -4.86 1.57 19.04
N LEU A 69 -5.15 2.86 18.82
CA LEU A 69 -5.73 3.72 19.85
C LEU A 69 -7.08 3.19 20.36
N VAL A 70 -7.94 2.71 19.45
CA VAL A 70 -9.22 2.11 19.83
C VAL A 70 -9.02 0.85 20.65
N ALA A 71 -8.10 -0.03 20.27
CA ALA A 71 -7.81 -1.24 21.03
C ALA A 71 -7.28 -0.92 22.44
N GLU A 72 -6.37 0.04 22.56
CA GLU A 72 -5.84 0.52 23.84
C GLU A 72 -6.97 1.08 24.73
N GLN A 73 -7.87 1.89 24.17
CA GLN A 73 -9.02 2.43 24.90
C GLN A 73 -9.99 1.33 25.34
N MET A 74 -10.27 0.34 24.49
CA MET A 74 -11.13 -0.79 24.84
C MET A 74 -10.58 -1.58 26.02
N LEU A 75 -9.27 -1.85 26.05
CA LEU A 75 -8.63 -2.52 27.19
C LEU A 75 -8.78 -1.75 28.50
N VAL A 76 -8.63 -0.42 28.45
CA VAL A 76 -8.83 0.45 29.63
C VAL A 76 -10.28 0.41 30.10
N ILE A 77 -11.24 0.51 29.17
CA ILE A 77 -12.67 0.46 29.49
C ILE A 77 -13.04 -0.88 30.12
N ASP A 78 -12.53 -1.99 29.60
CA ASP A 78 -12.81 -3.33 30.13
C ASP A 78 -12.24 -3.50 31.53
N GLY A 79 -11.00 -3.05 31.77
CA GLY A 79 -10.41 -3.04 33.11
C GLY A 79 -11.20 -2.17 34.10
N MET A 80 -11.70 -1.01 33.68
CA MET A 80 -12.55 -0.17 34.53
C MET A 80 -13.88 -0.84 34.87
N LYS A 81 -14.53 -1.52 33.91
CA LYS A 81 -15.78 -2.26 34.16
C LYS A 81 -15.58 -3.40 35.16
N GLU A 82 -14.46 -4.12 35.10
CA GLU A 82 -14.15 -5.17 36.09
C GLU A 82 -14.01 -4.62 37.51
N ILE A 83 -13.42 -3.42 37.66
CA ILE A 83 -13.26 -2.78 38.97
C ILE A 83 -14.62 -2.32 39.51
N VAL A 84 -15.46 -1.73 38.66
CA VAL A 84 -16.79 -1.23 39.06
C VAL A 84 -17.75 -2.38 39.39
N GLY A 85 -17.71 -3.48 38.62
CA GLY A 85 -18.58 -4.64 38.84
C GLY A 85 -18.20 -5.54 40.03
N LYS A 86 -17.05 -5.30 40.66
CA LYS A 86 -16.60 -6.01 41.88
C LYS A 86 -17.02 -5.31 43.19
N LYS A 87 -17.74 -4.18 43.11
CA LYS A 87 -18.42 -3.52 44.24
C LYS A 87 -19.89 -3.95 44.29
#